data_AF-A0A5B8YYS9-F1
#
_entry.id   AF-A0A5B8YYS9-F1
#
_cell.length_a   1.000
_cell.length_b   1.000
_cell.length_c   1.000
_cell.angle_alpha   90.00
_cell.angle_beta   90.00
_cell.angle_gamma   90.00
#
_symmetry.space_group_name_H-M   'P 1'
#
loop_
_entity.id
_entity.type
_entity.pdbx_description
1 polymer ?
#
loop_
_entity_poly.entity_id
_entity_poly.type
_entity_poly.pdbx_seq_one_letter_code
_entity_poly.pdbx_strand_id
1 'polypeptide(L)'
;GGKALKLPIAYQGSIDIPNILSWSLSCISSSATHRIHNDVDLAHFFAQYPQYPTLPHVLYFPSKSYTPGGYLALSHRFASDAVFGVVPNAFAAPNATIIAQRYNITSIDNLPALLVLHKAAADDIGDSNEFDRVIRMPDTSSSSLSYREALLFLSTHITDTVAALVAKAKSTENQHFLKVAESRRLYMMTQLIERQADIAEEERLQVAREPIFVKDQASWAKKCVQLPKKHRCLAVFVDSTDDSAAKEKAGAVLSTLAVRLL
;
A
#
# COMPACT_ATOMS: atom_id res chain seq x y z
N GLY A 1 19.51 6.87 -12.58
CA GLY A 1 20.20 5.58 -12.82
C GLY A 1 19.45 4.51 -12.05
N GLY A 2 18.95 3.48 -12.76
CA GLY A 2 17.94 2.56 -12.25
C GLY A 2 18.29 1.83 -10.96
N LYS A 3 17.49 2.05 -9.91
CA LYS A 3 17.42 1.22 -8.69
C LYS A 3 16.00 1.25 -8.10
N ALA A 4 14.96 1.20 -8.94
CA ALA A 4 13.57 1.13 -8.47
C ALA A 4 13.08 -0.32 -8.23
N LEU A 5 13.84 -1.33 -8.67
CA LEU A 5 13.56 -2.72 -8.33
C LEU A 5 14.29 -3.04 -7.02
N LYS A 6 13.57 -3.52 -6.01
CA LYS A 6 14.16 -4.12 -4.79
C LYS A 6 15.19 -5.16 -5.26
N LEU A 7 16.48 -4.81 -5.22
CA LEU A 7 17.57 -5.76 -5.45
C LEU A 7 17.39 -6.92 -4.47
N PRO A 8 17.74 -8.17 -4.83
CA PRO A 8 17.65 -9.28 -3.89
C PRO A 8 18.42 -8.91 -2.60
N ILE A 9 17.67 -8.77 -1.52
CA ILE A 9 18.22 -8.41 -0.21
C ILE A 9 18.72 -9.71 0.41
N ALA A 10 20.00 -9.77 0.77
CA ALA A 10 20.53 -10.91 1.50
C ALA A 10 19.98 -10.89 2.93
N TYR A 11 19.48 -12.03 3.42
CA TYR A 11 19.11 -12.19 4.82
C TYR A 11 20.39 -12.15 5.69
N GLN A 12 20.42 -11.24 6.66
CA GLN A 12 21.55 -11.06 7.58
C GLN A 12 21.17 -11.32 9.06
N GLY A 13 19.97 -11.84 9.30
CA GLY A 13 19.46 -12.15 10.64
C GLY A 13 19.87 -13.54 11.15
N SER A 14 19.42 -13.86 12.35
CA SER A 14 19.63 -15.17 12.98
C SER A 14 18.90 -16.29 12.24
N ILE A 15 19.54 -17.45 12.07
CA ILE A 15 18.96 -18.61 11.37
C ILE A 15 17.99 -19.34 12.31
N ASP A 16 16.85 -18.71 12.58
CA ASP A 16 15.73 -19.29 13.30
C ASP A 16 14.41 -19.00 12.57
N ILE A 17 13.45 -19.91 12.74
CA ILE A 17 12.16 -19.87 12.03
C ILE A 17 11.45 -18.52 12.24
N PRO A 18 11.31 -17.97 13.46
CA PRO A 18 10.68 -16.67 13.67
C PRO A 18 11.32 -15.52 12.88
N ASN A 19 12.66 -15.38 12.94
CA ASN A 19 13.35 -14.28 12.28
C ASN A 19 13.34 -14.42 10.75
N ILE A 20 13.44 -15.65 10.22
CA ILE A 20 13.32 -15.91 8.78
C ILE A 20 11.90 -15.60 8.28
N LEU A 21 10.87 -16.01 9.02
CA LEU A 21 9.48 -15.75 8.65
C LEU A 21 9.14 -14.26 8.71
N SER A 22 9.55 -13.57 9.77
CA SER A 22 9.35 -12.13 9.90
C SER A 22 10.01 -11.37 8.75
N TRP A 23 11.26 -11.72 8.42
CA TRP A 23 11.95 -11.13 7.28
C TRP A 23 11.25 -11.43 5.95
N SER A 24 10.88 -12.70 5.70
CA SER A 24 10.19 -13.10 4.48
C SER A 24 8.88 -12.34 4.28
N LEU A 25 8.10 -12.13 5.35
CA LEU A 25 6.87 -11.34 5.31
C LEU A 25 7.15 -9.85 5.02
N SER A 26 8.23 -9.29 5.57
CA SER A 26 8.63 -7.90 5.29
C SER A 26 9.09 -7.68 3.84
N CYS A 27 9.49 -8.75 3.15
CA CYS A 27 9.88 -8.67 1.73
C CYS A 27 8.68 -8.57 0.78
N ILE A 28 7.46 -8.89 1.24
CA ILE A 28 6.27 -8.77 0.40
C ILE A 28 5.98 -7.28 0.19
N SER A 29 6.13 -6.81 -1.05
CA SER A 29 5.90 -5.42 -1.41
C SER A 29 4.44 -5.00 -1.16
N SER A 30 4.22 -3.79 -0.69
CA SER A 30 2.88 -3.18 -0.63
C SER A 30 2.45 -2.51 -1.95
N SER A 31 3.28 -2.59 -3.02
CA SER A 31 3.04 -1.90 -4.30
C SER A 31 1.76 -2.25 -5.02
N ALA A 32 1.24 -3.46 -4.84
CA ALA A 32 -0.05 -3.87 -5.41
C ALA A 32 -1.24 -3.43 -4.55
N THR A 33 -1.05 -2.69 -3.45
CA THR A 33 -2.11 -2.22 -2.55
C THR A 33 -2.03 -0.71 -2.33
N HIS A 34 -3.17 -0.08 -2.11
CA HIS A 34 -3.26 1.35 -1.74
C HIS A 34 -3.83 1.51 -0.34
N ARG A 35 -3.24 2.42 0.45
CA ARG A 35 -3.74 2.70 1.81
C ARG A 35 -4.69 3.88 1.76
N ILE A 36 -5.87 3.69 2.30
CA ILE A 36 -6.98 4.64 2.23
C ILE A 36 -7.29 5.10 3.65
N HIS A 37 -6.99 6.36 3.97
CA HIS A 37 -7.20 6.93 5.30
C HIS A 37 -8.38 7.90 5.35
N ASN A 38 -8.79 8.41 4.19
CA ASN A 38 -9.80 9.44 4.06
C ASN A 38 -10.49 9.35 2.68
N ASP A 39 -11.49 10.20 2.45
CA ASP A 39 -12.28 10.20 1.23
C ASP A 39 -11.50 10.60 -0.04
N VAL A 40 -10.49 11.43 0.11
CA VAL A 40 -9.62 11.82 -1.01
C VAL A 40 -8.80 10.61 -1.47
N ASP A 41 -8.22 9.86 -0.53
CA ASP A 41 -7.53 8.61 -0.83
C ASP A 41 -8.46 7.60 -1.49
N LEU A 42 -9.72 7.53 -1.04
CA LEU A 42 -10.74 6.62 -1.58
C LEU A 42 -11.10 6.99 -3.02
N ALA A 43 -11.30 8.28 -3.32
CA ALA A 43 -11.53 8.75 -4.68
C ALA A 43 -10.33 8.47 -5.60
N HIS A 44 -9.10 8.70 -5.12
CA HIS A 44 -7.89 8.36 -5.85
C HIS A 44 -7.72 6.86 -6.08
N PHE A 45 -8.17 6.04 -5.13
CA PHE A 45 -8.20 4.59 -5.27
C PHE A 45 -9.15 4.16 -6.40
N PHE A 46 -10.33 4.77 -6.52
CA PHE A 46 -11.28 4.48 -7.59
C PHE A 46 -10.90 5.03 -8.96
N ALA A 47 -10.07 6.07 -9.00
CA ALA A 47 -9.52 6.63 -10.23
C ALA A 47 -8.30 5.87 -10.77
N GLN A 48 -7.85 4.81 -10.08
CA GLN A 48 -6.69 4.04 -10.51
C GLN A 48 -6.94 3.34 -11.85
N TYR A 49 -5.86 3.23 -12.62
CA TYR A 49 -5.83 2.48 -13.87
C TYR A 49 -6.89 2.92 -14.88
N PRO A 50 -6.90 4.21 -15.30
CA PRO A 50 -7.94 4.76 -16.17
C PRO A 50 -8.09 4.07 -17.53
N GLN A 51 -7.09 3.30 -17.99
CA GLN A 51 -7.21 2.47 -19.21
C GLN A 51 -8.11 1.24 -19.01
N TYR A 52 -8.33 0.82 -17.77
CA TYR A 52 -9.19 -0.31 -17.40
C TYR A 52 -10.16 0.08 -16.27
N PRO A 53 -11.07 1.04 -16.51
CA PRO A 53 -11.93 1.62 -15.48
C PRO A 53 -13.02 0.66 -14.96
N THR A 54 -13.17 -0.50 -15.59
CA THR A 54 -14.12 -1.55 -15.20
C THR A 54 -13.49 -2.63 -14.33
N LEU A 55 -12.20 -2.51 -13.99
CA LEU A 55 -11.56 -3.47 -13.08
C LEU A 55 -12.28 -3.47 -11.73
N PRO A 56 -12.53 -4.67 -11.16
CA PRO A 56 -13.07 -4.76 -9.82
C PRO A 56 -12.10 -4.15 -8.81
N HIS A 57 -12.67 -3.49 -7.81
CA HIS A 57 -11.91 -2.91 -6.70
C HIS A 57 -12.11 -3.76 -5.45
N VAL A 58 -11.02 -4.19 -4.84
CA VAL A 58 -11.01 -5.02 -3.64
C VAL A 58 -10.66 -4.15 -2.44
N LEU A 59 -11.62 -3.93 -1.55
CA LEU A 59 -11.40 -3.20 -0.29
C LEU A 59 -11.28 -4.15 0.88
N TYR A 60 -10.24 -3.94 1.70
CA TYR A 60 -10.01 -4.70 2.91
C TYR A 60 -9.96 -3.81 4.14
N PHE A 61 -10.75 -4.18 5.14
CA PHE A 61 -10.81 -3.55 6.46
C PHE A 61 -10.20 -4.51 7.48
N PRO A 62 -8.93 -4.34 7.85
CA PRO A 62 -8.26 -5.23 8.79
C PRO A 62 -8.77 -5.03 10.22
N SER A 63 -8.77 -6.10 11.01
CA SER A 63 -8.99 -6.04 12.46
C SER A 63 -7.82 -5.42 13.24
N LYS A 64 -6.67 -5.21 12.59
CA LYS A 64 -5.44 -4.65 13.16
C LYS A 64 -4.93 -3.47 12.34
N SER A 65 -4.03 -2.67 12.90
CA SER A 65 -3.46 -1.48 12.25
C SER A 65 -2.48 -1.79 11.10
N TYR A 66 -2.14 -3.07 10.89
CA TYR A 66 -1.25 -3.51 9.81
C TYR A 66 -2.00 -4.34 8.77
N THR A 67 -1.48 -4.33 7.53
CA THR A 67 -1.97 -5.19 6.45
C THR A 67 -1.33 -6.58 6.57
N PRO A 68 -2.10 -7.67 6.69
CA PRO A 68 -1.56 -9.00 6.82
C PRO A 68 -0.90 -9.47 5.51
N GLY A 69 0.22 -10.19 5.62
CA GLY A 69 0.97 -10.68 4.46
C GLY A 69 0.14 -11.56 3.52
N GLY A 70 -0.87 -12.28 4.03
CA GLY A 70 -1.81 -13.02 3.20
C GLY A 70 -2.59 -12.14 2.24
N TYR A 71 -3.04 -10.96 2.68
CA TYR A 71 -3.73 -10.00 1.81
C TYR A 71 -2.78 -9.38 0.77
N LEU A 72 -1.56 -9.05 1.17
CA LEU A 72 -0.53 -8.58 0.23
C LEU A 72 -0.20 -9.64 -0.84
N ALA A 73 -0.13 -10.91 -0.46
CA ALA A 73 0.09 -11.98 -1.43
C ALA A 73 -1.10 -12.12 -2.41
N LEU A 74 -2.33 -11.91 -1.95
CA LEU A 74 -3.51 -11.88 -2.82
C LEU A 74 -3.49 -10.70 -3.78
N SER A 75 -3.12 -9.50 -3.32
CA SER A 75 -3.05 -8.33 -4.20
C SER A 75 -2.03 -8.51 -5.31
N HIS A 76 -0.85 -9.08 -5.02
CA HIS A 76 0.13 -9.44 -6.05
C HIS A 76 -0.39 -10.48 -7.04
N ARG A 77 -1.12 -11.49 -6.56
CA ARG A 77 -1.69 -12.54 -7.41
C ARG A 77 -2.68 -12.01 -8.43
N PHE A 78 -3.47 -11.01 -8.06
CA PHE A 78 -4.51 -10.41 -8.91
C PHE A 78 -4.13 -9.01 -9.39
N ALA A 79 -2.85 -8.64 -9.36
CA ALA A 79 -2.39 -7.27 -9.62
C ALA A 79 -2.66 -6.79 -11.05
N SER A 80 -2.96 -7.70 -11.99
CA SER A 80 -3.38 -7.36 -13.36
C SER A 80 -4.90 -7.39 -13.57
N ASP A 81 -5.65 -7.85 -12.58
CA ASP A 81 -7.06 -8.23 -12.72
C ASP A 81 -7.99 -7.45 -11.77
N ALA A 82 -7.45 -6.76 -10.76
CA ALA A 82 -8.20 -5.96 -9.82
C ALA A 82 -7.33 -4.88 -9.16
N VAL A 83 -7.97 -3.88 -8.57
CA VAL A 83 -7.33 -2.81 -7.78
C VAL A 83 -7.49 -3.14 -6.30
N PHE A 84 -6.42 -3.16 -5.52
CA PHE A 84 -6.49 -3.53 -4.10
C PHE A 84 -6.28 -2.31 -3.19
N GLY A 85 -7.20 -2.11 -2.25
CA GLY A 85 -7.18 -1.03 -1.27
C GLY A 85 -7.36 -1.57 0.15
N VAL A 86 -6.66 -0.94 1.09
CA VAL A 86 -6.77 -1.23 2.52
C VAL A 86 -7.22 0.03 3.23
N VAL A 87 -8.25 -0.09 4.06
CA VAL A 87 -8.71 0.97 4.95
C VAL A 87 -8.29 0.62 6.38
N PRO A 88 -7.05 0.97 6.81
CA PRO A 88 -6.59 0.65 8.15
C PRO A 88 -7.34 1.46 9.20
N ASN A 89 -7.37 0.95 10.43
CA ASN A 89 -7.86 1.68 11.61
C ASN A 89 -9.35 2.10 11.55
N ALA A 90 -10.20 1.35 10.85
CA ALA A 90 -11.64 1.49 10.99
C ALA A 90 -12.04 1.37 12.48
N PHE A 91 -12.88 2.29 12.96
CA PHE A 91 -13.27 2.45 14.38
C PHE A 91 -12.17 2.91 15.34
N ALA A 92 -10.94 3.14 14.87
CA ALA A 92 -9.87 3.81 15.62
C ALA A 92 -9.56 5.21 15.08
N ALA A 93 -9.90 5.51 13.82
CA ALA A 93 -9.77 6.83 13.19
C ALA A 93 -11.11 7.28 12.59
N PRO A 94 -11.57 8.54 12.83
CA PRO A 94 -12.89 9.01 12.38
C PRO A 94 -13.15 8.85 10.88
N ASN A 95 -12.18 9.24 10.03
CA ASN A 95 -12.32 9.16 8.58
C ASN A 95 -12.42 7.71 8.08
N ALA A 96 -11.59 6.82 8.62
CA ALA A 96 -11.64 5.39 8.29
C ALA A 96 -12.97 4.75 8.74
N THR A 97 -13.53 5.20 9.87
CA THR A 97 -14.86 4.77 10.34
C THR A 97 -15.97 5.20 9.38
N ILE A 98 -15.94 6.44 8.90
CA ILE A 98 -16.93 6.94 7.92
C ILE A 98 -16.89 6.07 6.65
N ILE A 99 -15.70 5.77 6.15
CA ILE A 99 -15.53 4.90 4.98
C ILE A 99 -16.10 3.49 5.25
N ALA A 100 -15.78 2.89 6.40
CA ALA A 100 -16.32 1.57 6.77
C ALA A 100 -17.86 1.56 6.83
N GLN A 101 -18.46 2.61 7.42
CA GLN A 101 -19.91 2.75 7.54
C GLN A 101 -20.61 2.86 6.17
N ARG A 102 -19.98 3.47 5.16
CA ARG A 102 -20.51 3.50 3.77
C ARG A 102 -20.69 2.10 3.18
N TYR A 103 -19.92 1.13 3.63
CA TYR A 103 -20.00 -0.26 3.19
C TYR A 103 -20.74 -1.18 4.17
N ASN A 104 -21.59 -0.61 5.03
CA ASN A 104 -22.38 -1.34 6.04
C ASN A 104 -21.51 -2.14 7.03
N ILE A 105 -20.29 -1.66 7.32
CA ILE A 105 -19.46 -2.14 8.42
C ILE A 105 -19.68 -1.15 9.56
N THR A 106 -20.46 -1.56 10.57
CA THR A 106 -21.01 -0.63 11.58
C THR A 106 -20.29 -0.69 12.92
N SER A 107 -19.60 -1.81 13.22
CA SER A 107 -18.80 -1.95 14.44
C SER A 107 -17.48 -2.68 14.20
N ILE A 108 -16.59 -2.61 15.19
CA ILE A 108 -15.31 -3.34 15.19
C ILE A 108 -15.49 -4.86 15.09
N ASP A 109 -16.63 -5.39 15.55
CA ASP A 109 -16.95 -6.83 15.50
C ASP A 109 -17.22 -7.31 14.07
N ASN A 110 -17.45 -6.39 13.13
CA ASN A 110 -17.57 -6.73 11.71
C ASN A 110 -16.20 -6.87 11.02
N LEU A 111 -15.10 -6.68 11.74
CA LEU A 111 -13.74 -6.81 11.21
C LEU A 111 -13.15 -8.18 11.53
N PRO A 112 -12.32 -8.76 10.64
CA PRO A 112 -11.92 -8.21 9.35
C PRO A 112 -12.99 -8.35 8.26
N ALA A 113 -13.11 -7.36 7.39
CA ALA A 113 -14.04 -7.41 6.24
C ALA A 113 -13.30 -7.30 4.91
N LEU A 114 -13.69 -8.11 3.94
CA LEU A 114 -13.17 -8.09 2.56
C LEU A 114 -14.32 -7.90 1.60
N LEU A 115 -14.21 -6.90 0.73
CA LEU A 115 -15.23 -6.51 -0.24
C LEU A 115 -14.67 -6.57 -1.66
N VAL A 116 -15.50 -6.97 -2.62
CA VAL A 116 -15.26 -6.78 -4.06
C VAL A 116 -16.33 -5.83 -4.58
N LEU A 117 -15.89 -4.76 -5.23
CA LEU A 117 -16.70 -3.71 -5.79
C LEU A 117 -16.64 -3.82 -7.32
N HIS A 118 -17.80 -3.94 -7.95
CA HIS A 118 -17.93 -3.88 -9.40
C HIS A 118 -18.65 -2.60 -9.80
N LYS A 119 -18.08 -1.92 -10.80
CA LYS A 119 -18.74 -0.79 -11.47
C LYS A 119 -19.92 -1.34 -12.28
N ALA A 120 -21.08 -0.68 -12.28
CA ALA A 120 -22.15 -1.09 -13.18
C ALA A 120 -21.70 -1.03 -14.64
N ALA A 121 -22.28 -1.89 -15.46
CA ALA A 121 -22.23 -1.72 -16.89
C ALA A 121 -22.97 -0.41 -17.26
N ALA A 122 -22.56 0.26 -18.33
CA ALA A 122 -23.17 1.52 -18.79
C ALA A 122 -24.68 1.41 -19.09
N ASP A 123 -25.22 0.19 -19.13
CA ASP A 123 -26.59 -0.15 -19.49
C ASP A 123 -27.52 -0.18 -18.25
N ASP A 124 -26.96 -0.25 -17.05
CA ASP A 124 -27.70 -0.23 -15.77
C ASP A 124 -27.80 1.22 -15.28
N ILE A 125 -28.65 2.01 -15.95
CA ILE A 125 -28.89 3.42 -15.59
C ILE A 125 -29.75 3.48 -14.32
N GLY A 126 -29.08 3.60 -13.18
CA GLY A 126 -29.61 4.09 -11.91
C GLY A 126 -28.60 5.05 -11.29
N ASP A 127 -29.08 6.08 -10.59
CA ASP A 127 -28.31 7.22 -10.07
C ASP A 127 -26.88 6.89 -9.61
N SER A 128 -25.94 7.67 -10.16
CA SER A 128 -24.50 7.54 -10.01
C SER A 128 -24.02 7.32 -8.57
N ASN A 129 -23.67 6.08 -8.26
CA ASN A 129 -22.58 5.76 -7.32
C ASN A 129 -21.39 5.25 -8.14
N GLU A 130 -20.16 5.51 -7.71
CA GLU A 130 -18.95 5.12 -8.47
C GLU A 130 -18.81 3.59 -8.63
N PHE A 131 -19.44 2.80 -7.74
CA PHE A 131 -19.54 1.33 -7.78
C PHE A 131 -20.91 0.86 -7.30
N ASP A 132 -21.66 0.19 -8.16
CA ASP A 132 -23.07 -0.14 -7.90
C ASP A 132 -23.26 -1.50 -7.24
N ARG A 133 -22.28 -2.41 -7.36
CA ARG A 133 -22.35 -3.76 -6.78
C ARG A 133 -21.22 -4.00 -5.79
N VAL A 134 -21.58 -4.06 -4.51
CA VAL A 134 -20.69 -4.45 -3.41
C VAL A 134 -20.95 -5.89 -3.01
N ILE A 135 -19.92 -6.73 -3.09
CA ILE A 135 -19.97 -8.14 -2.68
C ILE A 135 -19.06 -8.29 -1.47
N ARG A 136 -19.64 -8.65 -0.32
CA ARG A 136 -18.90 -8.89 0.92
C ARG A 136 -18.55 -10.37 1.04
N MET A 137 -17.30 -10.66 1.41
CA MET A 137 -16.89 -12.01 1.80
C MET A 137 -17.70 -12.41 3.04
N PRO A 138 -18.34 -13.60 3.05
CA PRO A 138 -19.11 -14.06 4.20
C PRO A 138 -18.28 -14.04 5.48
N ASP A 139 -18.91 -13.67 6.60
CA ASP A 139 -18.23 -13.57 7.89
C ASP A 139 -17.67 -14.94 8.28
N THR A 140 -16.35 -15.02 8.34
CA THR A 140 -15.62 -16.17 8.88
C THR A 140 -15.43 -15.92 10.37
N SER A 141 -15.67 -16.92 11.21
CA SER A 141 -15.55 -16.82 12.68
C SER A 141 -14.13 -16.53 13.20
N SER A 142 -13.16 -16.29 12.33
CA SER A 142 -11.77 -16.01 12.68
C SER A 142 -11.47 -14.50 12.77
N SER A 143 -10.68 -14.12 13.77
CA SER A 143 -10.19 -12.75 14.00
C SER A 143 -9.20 -12.23 12.93
N SER A 144 -8.87 -13.05 11.93
CA SER A 144 -7.91 -12.76 10.86
C SER A 144 -8.40 -13.31 9.52
N LEU A 145 -8.01 -12.64 8.42
CA LEU A 145 -8.33 -13.09 7.07
C LEU A 145 -7.61 -14.40 6.72
N SER A 146 -8.37 -15.46 6.42
CA SER A 146 -7.84 -16.72 5.90
C SER A 146 -7.44 -16.56 4.43
N TYR A 147 -6.15 -16.80 4.11
CA TYR A 147 -5.64 -16.70 2.73
C TYR A 147 -6.43 -17.60 1.77
N ARG A 148 -6.72 -18.83 2.19
CA ARG A 148 -7.38 -19.84 1.34
C ARG A 148 -8.83 -19.44 1.01
N GLU A 149 -9.57 -18.97 2.02
CA GLU A 149 -10.97 -18.58 1.85
C GLU A 149 -11.07 -17.29 1.04
N ALA A 150 -10.22 -16.31 1.35
CA ALA A 150 -10.13 -15.08 0.59
C ALA A 150 -9.72 -15.34 -0.87
N LEU A 151 -8.78 -16.25 -1.12
CA LEU A 151 -8.41 -16.64 -2.48
C LEU A 151 -9.60 -17.24 -3.23
N LEU A 152 -10.36 -18.15 -2.61
CA LEU A 152 -11.52 -18.78 -3.22
C LEU A 152 -12.61 -17.73 -3.54
N PHE A 153 -12.88 -16.85 -2.58
CA PHE A 153 -13.83 -15.75 -2.73
C PHE A 153 -13.44 -14.83 -3.89
N LEU A 154 -12.21 -14.32 -3.89
CA LEU A 154 -11.71 -13.44 -4.95
C LEU A 154 -11.70 -14.12 -6.31
N SER A 155 -11.31 -15.39 -6.39
CA SER A 155 -11.32 -16.15 -7.66
C SER A 155 -12.73 -16.36 -8.22
N THR A 156 -13.75 -16.37 -7.35
CA THR A 156 -15.16 -16.48 -7.76
C THR A 156 -15.70 -15.17 -8.32
N HIS A 157 -15.25 -14.02 -7.78
CA HIS A 157 -15.80 -12.71 -8.12
C HIS A 157 -14.95 -11.90 -9.11
N ILE A 158 -13.65 -12.17 -9.21
CA ILE A 158 -12.77 -11.57 -10.23
C ILE A 158 -12.70 -12.52 -11.41
N THR A 159 -13.64 -12.36 -12.36
CA THR A 159 -13.85 -13.31 -13.45
C THR A 159 -13.19 -12.90 -14.77
N ASP A 160 -13.13 -11.61 -15.10
CA ASP A 160 -12.45 -11.08 -16.29
C ASP A 160 -10.93 -10.98 -16.08
N THR A 161 -10.30 -12.12 -15.82
CA THR A 161 -8.85 -12.19 -15.58
C THR A 161 -8.07 -12.30 -16.89
N VAL A 162 -6.82 -11.83 -16.90
CA VAL A 162 -5.84 -12.08 -17.97
C VAL A 162 -5.74 -13.58 -18.27
N ALA A 163 -5.76 -14.43 -17.24
CA ALA A 163 -5.75 -15.89 -17.42
C ALA A 163 -7.00 -16.40 -18.15
N ALA A 164 -8.19 -15.89 -17.81
CA ALA A 164 -9.44 -16.23 -18.48
C ALA A 164 -9.46 -15.75 -19.94
N LEU A 165 -8.96 -14.54 -20.21
CA LEU A 165 -8.81 -14.00 -21.57
C LEU A 165 -7.88 -14.89 -22.42
N VAL A 166 -6.74 -15.30 -21.88
CA VAL A 166 -5.80 -16.20 -22.56
C VAL A 166 -6.43 -17.58 -22.80
N ALA A 167 -7.15 -18.13 -21.82
CA ALA A 167 -7.86 -19.40 -21.98
C ALA A 167 -8.93 -19.32 -23.07
N LYS A 168 -9.71 -18.23 -23.10
CA LYS A 168 -10.72 -17.96 -24.13
C LYS A 168 -10.09 -17.79 -25.52
N ALA A 169 -8.96 -17.11 -25.61
CA ALA A 169 -8.20 -17.00 -26.85
C ALA A 169 -7.78 -18.38 -27.40
N LYS A 170 -7.29 -19.27 -26.53
CA LYS A 170 -6.90 -20.63 -26.91
C LYS A 170 -8.08 -21.47 -27.36
N SER A 171 -9.22 -21.39 -26.66
CA SER A 171 -10.40 -22.19 -27.01
C SER A 171 -11.15 -21.70 -28.24
N THR A 172 -11.04 -20.39 -28.57
CA THR A 172 -11.74 -19.78 -29.71
C THR A 172 -10.81 -19.44 -30.89
N GLU A 173 -9.52 -19.74 -30.78
CA GLU A 173 -8.45 -19.36 -31.72
C GLU A 173 -8.43 -17.86 -32.08
N ASN A 174 -9.02 -17.02 -31.22
CA ASN A 174 -9.17 -15.60 -31.48
C ASN A 174 -7.99 -14.79 -30.92
N GLN A 175 -7.14 -14.30 -31.84
CA GLN A 175 -5.97 -13.49 -31.50
C GLN A 175 -6.31 -12.16 -30.81
N HIS A 176 -7.54 -11.65 -30.96
CA HIS A 176 -7.95 -10.41 -30.29
C HIS A 176 -7.89 -10.55 -28.76
N PHE A 177 -8.36 -11.67 -28.19
CA PHE A 177 -8.32 -11.87 -26.75
C PHE A 177 -6.88 -11.95 -26.20
N LEU A 178 -5.95 -12.52 -26.97
CA LEU A 178 -4.52 -12.49 -26.61
C LEU A 178 -3.99 -11.06 -26.58
N LYS A 179 -4.27 -10.26 -27.62
CA LYS A 179 -3.81 -8.86 -27.68
C LYS A 179 -4.36 -8.04 -26.53
N VAL A 180 -5.63 -8.22 -26.17
CA VAL A 180 -6.25 -7.53 -25.01
C VAL A 180 -5.58 -7.94 -23.70
N ALA A 181 -5.36 -9.24 -23.50
CA ALA A 181 -4.69 -9.77 -22.31
C ALA A 181 -3.25 -9.27 -22.17
N GLU A 182 -2.48 -9.25 -23.26
CA GLU A 182 -1.10 -8.75 -23.30
C GLU A 182 -1.02 -7.25 -23.02
N SER A 183 -1.92 -6.47 -23.62
CA SER A 183 -2.02 -5.03 -23.40
C SER A 183 -2.30 -4.72 -21.94
N ARG A 184 -3.25 -5.44 -21.33
CA ARG A 184 -3.59 -5.28 -19.90
C ARG A 184 -2.39 -5.62 -19.03
N ARG A 185 -1.74 -6.75 -19.27
CA ARG A 185 -0.56 -7.17 -18.51
C ARG A 185 0.56 -6.12 -18.58
N LEU A 186 0.84 -5.59 -19.76
CA LEU A 186 1.92 -4.61 -19.96
C LEU A 186 1.61 -3.29 -19.25
N TYR A 187 0.37 -2.80 -19.37
CA TYR A 187 -0.08 -1.60 -18.68
C TYR A 187 0.02 -1.76 -17.16
N MET A 188 -0.60 -2.81 -16.60
CA MET A 188 -0.61 -3.04 -15.14
C MET A 188 0.80 -3.24 -14.58
N MET A 189 1.67 -3.94 -15.31
CA MET A 189 3.08 -4.08 -14.92
C MET A 189 3.81 -2.73 -14.87
N THR A 190 3.55 -1.85 -15.84
CA THR A 190 4.15 -0.50 -15.86
C THR A 190 3.71 0.31 -14.66
N GLN A 191 2.41 0.30 -14.36
CA GLN A 191 1.84 1.01 -13.21
C GLN A 191 2.38 0.48 -11.87
N LEU A 192 2.56 -0.84 -11.74
CA LEU A 192 3.15 -1.43 -10.54
C LEU A 192 4.62 -1.05 -10.35
N ILE A 193 5.39 -0.91 -11.44
CA ILE A 193 6.78 -0.46 -11.38
C ILE A 193 6.85 1.00 -10.94
N GLU A 194 6.01 1.86 -11.50
CA GLU A 194 5.89 3.27 -11.09
C GLU A 194 5.52 3.37 -9.62
N ARG A 195 4.48 2.65 -9.17
CA ARG A 195 4.08 2.64 -7.77
C ARG A 195 5.17 2.08 -6.84
N GLN A 196 5.96 1.10 -7.30
CA GLN A 196 7.09 0.59 -6.52
C GLN A 196 8.17 1.65 -6.34
N ALA A 197 8.42 2.50 -7.34
CA ALA A 197 9.35 3.62 -7.22
C ALA A 197 8.83 4.66 -6.21
N ASP A 198 7.54 4.97 -6.27
CA ASP A 198 6.90 5.90 -5.31
C ASP A 198 6.98 5.38 -3.88
N ILE A 199 6.66 4.10 -3.66
CA ILE A 199 6.74 3.49 -2.32
C ILE A 199 8.18 3.45 -1.82
N ALA A 200 9.16 3.17 -2.69
CA ALA A 200 10.56 3.20 -2.28
C ALA A 200 10.96 4.61 -1.83
N GLU A 201 10.45 5.66 -2.48
CA GLU A 201 10.65 7.04 -2.08
C GLU A 201 9.90 7.38 -0.78
N GLU A 202 8.63 6.96 -0.63
CA GLU A 202 7.84 7.12 0.61
C GLU A 202 8.54 6.44 1.81
N GLU A 203 9.00 5.20 1.65
CA GLU A 203 9.76 4.46 2.67
C GLU A 203 11.07 5.17 2.99
N ARG A 204 11.80 5.65 1.99
CA ARG A 204 13.04 6.41 2.17
C ARG A 204 12.80 7.70 2.96
N LEU A 205 11.73 8.42 2.67
CA LEU A 205 11.32 9.62 3.39
C LEU A 205 10.84 9.33 4.82
N GLN A 206 10.16 8.22 5.06
CA GLN A 206 9.75 7.81 6.43
C GLN A 206 10.94 7.43 7.32
N VAL A 207 11.98 6.83 6.74
CA VAL A 207 13.21 6.48 7.48
C VAL A 207 14.09 7.71 7.72
N ALA A 208 13.93 8.77 6.92
CA ALA A 208 14.64 10.03 7.13
C ALA A 208 14.22 10.66 8.46
N ARG A 209 15.15 10.66 9.43
CA ARG A 209 14.91 11.27 10.73
C ARG A 209 14.92 12.78 10.62
N GLU A 210 13.92 13.42 11.21
CA GLU A 210 13.91 14.88 11.32
C GLU A 210 15.11 15.37 12.15
N PRO A 211 15.70 16.53 11.79
CA PRO A 211 16.76 17.15 12.56
C PRO A 211 16.27 17.50 13.96
N ILE A 212 17.10 17.19 14.96
CA ILE A 212 16.81 17.53 16.36
C ILE A 212 17.45 18.88 16.66
N PHE A 213 16.62 19.88 16.99
CA PHE A 213 17.10 21.17 17.46
C PHE A 213 17.38 21.13 18.96
N VAL A 214 18.60 21.53 19.34
CA VAL A 214 19.05 21.62 20.74
C VAL A 214 19.67 22.98 20.98
N LYS A 215 19.35 23.58 22.14
CA LYS A 215 19.79 24.93 22.52
C LYS A 215 20.78 24.95 23.68
N ASP A 216 20.97 23.81 24.34
CA ASP A 216 21.76 23.69 25.55
C ASP A 216 22.60 22.41 25.56
N GLN A 217 23.69 22.45 26.33
CA GLN A 217 24.69 21.39 26.39
C GLN A 217 24.13 20.08 26.98
N ALA A 218 23.16 20.16 27.89
CA ALA A 218 22.56 18.99 28.52
C ALA A 218 21.65 18.23 27.53
N SER A 219 20.82 18.96 26.77
CA SER A 219 20.00 18.46 25.68
C SER A 219 20.86 17.86 24.56
N TRP A 220 21.98 18.50 24.22
CA TRP A 220 22.97 17.97 23.26
C TRP A 220 23.55 16.63 23.72
N ALA A 221 24.06 16.56 24.96
CA ALA A 221 24.64 15.34 25.50
C ALA A 221 23.64 14.17 25.53
N LYS A 222 22.39 14.45 25.92
CA LYS A 222 21.33 13.44 26.00
C LYS A 222 20.86 12.94 24.64
N LYS A 223 20.65 13.85 23.67
CA LYS A 223 20.01 13.50 22.39
C LYS A 223 20.99 13.17 21.25
N CYS A 224 22.21 13.67 21.32
CA CYS A 224 23.15 13.63 20.19
C CYS A 224 24.46 12.88 20.48
N VAL A 225 24.85 12.71 21.74
CA VAL A 225 26.14 12.08 22.13
C VAL A 225 25.95 10.62 22.60
N GLN A 226 24.88 10.31 23.33
CA GLN A 226 24.57 8.95 23.80
C GLN A 226 23.84 8.13 22.73
N LEU A 227 24.46 7.98 21.56
CA LEU A 227 23.91 7.18 20.46
C LEU A 227 24.51 5.76 20.45
N PRO A 228 23.75 4.73 20.03
CA PRO A 228 24.27 3.37 19.81
C PRO A 228 25.55 3.35 18.95
N LYS A 229 26.43 2.37 19.18
CA LYS A 229 27.66 2.21 18.39
C LYS A 229 27.31 2.06 16.89
N LYS A 230 28.08 2.74 16.01
CA LYS A 230 27.95 2.82 14.53
C LYS A 230 27.04 3.92 13.93
N HIS A 231 26.58 4.90 14.71
CA HIS A 231 25.89 6.07 14.13
C HIS A 231 26.85 7.04 13.45
N ARG A 232 26.45 7.58 12.29
CA ARG A 232 27.05 8.77 11.66
C ARG A 232 26.14 9.96 11.97
N CYS A 233 26.70 11.04 12.51
CA CYS A 233 25.97 12.24 12.89
C CYS A 233 26.45 13.43 12.05
N LEU A 234 25.50 14.24 11.59
CA LEU A 234 25.75 15.55 11.03
C LEU A 234 25.16 16.58 11.98
N ALA A 235 25.96 17.58 12.32
CA ALA A 235 25.57 18.65 13.22
C ALA A 235 25.88 19.99 12.57
N VAL A 236 24.96 20.95 12.72
CA VAL A 236 25.13 22.32 12.29
C VAL A 236 24.95 23.20 13.51
N PHE A 237 25.93 24.06 13.77
CA PHE A 237 25.85 25.06 14.82
C PHE A 237 25.36 26.35 14.18
N VAL A 238 24.26 26.88 14.72
CA VAL A 238 23.65 28.13 14.26
C VAL A 238 23.81 29.14 15.37
N ASP A 239 24.42 30.28 15.06
CA ASP A 239 24.38 31.42 15.96
C ASP A 239 22.99 32.07 15.87
N SER A 240 22.25 32.04 16.98
CA SER A 240 20.89 32.57 17.02
C SER A 240 20.83 34.10 17.06
N THR A 241 21.96 34.79 17.22
CA THR A 241 22.00 36.26 17.26
C THR A 241 22.11 36.93 15.89
N ASP A 242 22.48 36.19 14.83
CA ASP A 242 22.80 36.76 13.51
C ASP A 242 21.69 36.66 12.45
N ASP A 243 20.86 35.61 12.45
CA ASP A 243 19.75 35.45 11.49
C ASP A 243 18.64 34.57 12.07
N SER A 244 17.45 35.13 12.28
CA SER A 244 16.29 34.40 12.80
C SER A 244 15.84 33.26 11.87
N ALA A 245 16.13 33.36 10.58
CA ALA A 245 15.83 32.33 9.58
C ALA A 245 16.94 31.27 9.46
N ALA A 246 18.13 31.47 10.03
CA ALA A 246 19.23 30.51 9.91
C ALA A 246 18.91 29.17 10.55
N LYS A 247 18.11 29.16 11.63
CA LYS A 247 17.61 27.93 12.25
C LYS A 247 16.75 27.11 11.28
N GLU A 248 15.81 27.75 10.60
CA GLU A 248 14.90 27.07 9.67
C GLU A 248 15.65 26.58 8.42
N LYS A 249 16.57 27.39 7.88
CA LYS A 249 17.45 27.01 6.76
C LYS A 249 18.34 25.83 7.12
N ALA A 250 18.98 25.84 8.30
CA ALA A 250 19.82 24.73 8.77
C ALA A 250 19.00 23.45 8.96
N GLY A 251 17.78 23.57 9.49
CA GLY A 251 16.80 22.49 9.54
C GLY A 251 16.53 21.88 8.17
N ALA A 252 16.15 22.71 7.20
CA ALA A 252 15.84 22.26 5.84
C ALA A 252 17.04 21.58 5.15
N VAL A 253 18.25 22.13 5.33
CA VAL A 253 19.50 21.53 4.82
C VAL A 253 19.78 20.17 5.44
N LEU A 254 19.66 20.05 6.77
CA LEU A 254 19.88 18.79 7.48
C LEU A 254 18.84 17.73 7.10
N SER A 255 17.57 18.10 6.95
CA SER A 255 16.53 17.20 6.45
C SER A 255 16.86 16.70 5.05
N THR A 256 17.28 17.60 4.16
CA THR A 256 17.66 17.26 2.77
C THR A 256 18.88 16.32 2.74
N LEU A 257 19.87 16.57 3.59
CA LEU A 257 21.06 15.71 3.71
C LEU A 257 20.74 14.36 4.33
N ALA A 258 19.90 14.31 5.35
CA ALA A 258 19.47 13.06 5.98
C ALA A 258 18.79 12.15 4.95
N VAL A 259 17.93 12.71 4.10
CA VAL A 259 17.30 12.03 2.98
C VAL A 259 18.34 11.54 1.96
N ARG A 260 19.32 12.38 1.56
CA ARG A 260 20.35 12.01 0.57
C ARG A 260 21.38 10.98 1.03
N LEU A 261 21.53 10.79 2.34
CA LEU A 261 22.51 9.87 2.93
C LEU A 261 21.95 8.46 3.21
N LEU A 262 20.65 8.27 3.01
CA LEU A 262 19.96 6.97 2.95
C LEU A 262 20.10 6.34 1.55
#